data_AF-A0AAV7A1K4-F1
#
_entry.id   AF-A0AAV7A1K4-F1
#
_cell.length_a   1.000
_cell.length_b   1.000
_cell.length_c   1.000
_cell.angle_alpha   90.00
_cell.angle_beta   90.00
_cell.angle_gamma   90.00
#
_symmetry.space_group_name_H-M   'P 1'
#
loop_
_entity.id
_entity.type
_entity.pdbx_description
1 polymer ?
#
loop_
_entity_poly.entity_id
_entity_poly.type
_entity_poly.pdbx_seq_one_letter_code
_entity_poly.pdbx_strand_id
1 'polypeptide(L)'
;MSVQAVSSLGRCTHAIVRGIPDSLSQQALRMEDAGDVDTARARREHELYIRVLKDKLGLQVIELEADDSMPDAPFVEDVAVVLNETALVTRPGAPSRRKEVEAVKKALQDLQMNVVEMTDENATLDGGDVLFTGREFFVGLSKRTNQRGAEILADTFKDYAVSTVPVSDYLHLKSLCSMAGPNLIVIGSSEAAQKALKVPSDFIKKPAGPRGHDLLNLYCICYPIPNRQLIWEKLLPPSLLSIVTA
;
A
#
# COMPACT_ATOMS: atom_id res chain seq x y z
N MET A 1 -26.90 -10.80 -5.75
CA MET A 1 -25.50 -10.62 -5.31
C MET A 1 -25.46 -10.88 -3.82
N SER A 2 -24.77 -11.93 -3.38
CA SER A 2 -24.89 -12.49 -2.04
C SER A 2 -24.15 -11.65 -0.98
N VAL A 3 -24.73 -11.60 0.20
CA VAL A 3 -24.32 -10.87 1.43
C VAL A 3 -22.92 -11.29 1.97
N GLN A 4 -22.20 -12.20 1.30
CA GLN A 4 -20.94 -12.78 1.77
C GLN A 4 -19.71 -11.88 1.55
N ALA A 5 -19.67 -11.07 0.50
CA ALA A 5 -18.48 -10.27 0.15
C ALA A 5 -18.14 -9.15 1.17
N VAL A 6 -19.13 -8.66 1.92
CA VAL A 6 -18.92 -7.60 2.93
C VAL A 6 -18.26 -8.15 4.20
N SER A 7 -18.30 -9.47 4.45
CA SER A 7 -17.87 -10.08 5.71
C SER A 7 -16.35 -10.32 5.84
N SER A 8 -15.58 -10.17 4.75
CA SER A 8 -14.15 -10.51 4.67
C SER A 8 -13.22 -9.33 4.39
N LEU A 9 -13.72 -8.10 4.23
CA LEU A 9 -12.88 -6.95 3.94
C LEU A 9 -11.83 -6.73 5.03
N GLY A 10 -10.57 -6.61 4.61
CA GLY A 10 -9.43 -6.38 5.49
C GLY A 10 -8.84 -7.64 6.12
N ARG A 11 -9.43 -8.83 5.98
CA ARG A 11 -8.82 -10.05 6.54
C ARG A 11 -7.49 -10.32 5.85
N CYS A 12 -6.41 -10.42 6.60
CA CYS A 12 -5.11 -10.86 6.10
C CYS A 12 -4.53 -11.94 7.01
N THR A 13 -3.71 -12.81 6.44
CA THR A 13 -2.99 -13.87 7.18
C THR A 13 -1.48 -13.64 7.16
N HIS A 14 -0.99 -13.00 6.10
CA HIS A 14 0.41 -12.71 5.88
C HIS A 14 0.62 -11.22 5.69
N ALA A 15 1.83 -10.77 6.01
CA ALA A 15 2.37 -9.48 5.64
C ALA A 15 3.78 -9.68 5.09
N ILE A 16 4.08 -9.06 3.94
CA ILE A 16 5.46 -8.94 3.45
C ILE A 16 5.97 -7.56 3.87
N VAL A 17 7.17 -7.51 4.43
CA VAL A 17 7.90 -6.29 4.80
C VAL A 17 9.35 -6.41 4.34
N ARG A 18 10.09 -5.30 4.34
CA ARG A 18 11.50 -5.31 3.93
C ARG A 18 12.36 -4.42 4.82
N GLY A 19 13.54 -4.92 5.17
CA GLY A 19 14.46 -4.25 6.10
C GLY A 19 14.92 -2.88 5.61
N ILE A 20 15.25 -2.00 6.56
CA ILE A 20 15.71 -0.63 6.33
C ILE A 20 17.20 -0.61 5.92
N PRO A 21 17.56 -0.22 4.68
CA PRO A 21 18.95 -0.11 4.25
C PRO A 21 19.63 1.13 4.88
N ASP A 22 20.97 1.13 4.93
CA ASP A 22 21.74 2.31 5.33
C ASP A 22 21.58 3.44 4.32
N SER A 23 21.43 3.11 3.04
CA SER A 23 21.27 4.06 1.94
C SER A 23 19.96 4.86 1.98
N LEU A 24 18.94 4.45 2.74
CA LEU A 24 17.64 5.12 2.83
C LEU A 24 17.77 6.62 3.16
N SER A 25 18.62 6.94 4.13
CA SER A 25 18.74 8.32 4.64
C SER A 25 19.22 9.32 3.59
N GLN A 26 20.07 8.89 2.66
CA GLN A 26 20.75 9.78 1.71
C GLN A 26 20.26 9.60 0.27
N GLN A 27 19.66 8.45 -0.07
CA GLN A 27 19.39 8.08 -1.47
C GLN A 27 17.93 7.77 -1.78
N ALA A 28 17.05 7.64 -0.77
CA ALA A 28 15.63 7.42 -0.99
C ALA A 28 14.98 8.62 -1.69
N LEU A 29 14.01 8.36 -2.56
CA LEU A 29 13.30 9.39 -3.31
C LEU A 29 12.32 10.14 -2.41
N ARG A 30 12.41 11.49 -2.40
CA ARG A 30 11.55 12.34 -1.57
C ARG A 30 10.83 13.39 -2.39
N MET A 31 9.64 13.77 -1.95
CA MET A 31 8.89 14.90 -2.53
C MET A 31 9.38 16.25 -1.99
N GLU A 32 9.81 16.29 -0.73
CA GLU A 32 10.27 17.49 -0.03
C GLU A 32 11.54 17.17 0.76
N ASP A 33 12.41 18.18 0.94
CA ASP A 33 13.58 18.06 1.80
C ASP A 33 13.17 18.21 3.26
N ALA A 34 12.88 17.08 3.90
CA ALA A 34 12.52 17.00 5.32
C ALA A 34 13.74 16.89 6.26
N GLY A 35 14.96 17.05 5.73
CA GLY A 35 16.21 16.86 6.46
C GLY A 35 16.67 15.40 6.57
N ASP A 36 17.77 15.17 7.30
CA ASP A 36 18.36 13.84 7.43
C ASP A 36 17.45 12.87 8.18
N VAL A 37 17.31 11.65 7.64
CA VAL A 37 16.61 10.56 8.33
C VAL A 37 17.60 9.84 9.24
N ASP A 38 17.25 9.75 10.53
CA ASP A 38 17.94 8.89 11.48
C ASP A 38 17.61 7.41 11.17
N THR A 39 18.49 6.75 10.42
CA THR A 39 18.34 5.33 10.05
C THR A 39 18.21 4.41 11.25
N ALA A 40 18.89 4.71 12.37
CA ALA A 40 18.79 3.90 13.58
C ALA A 40 17.40 4.03 14.21
N ARG A 41 16.82 5.23 14.18
CA ARG A 41 15.43 5.44 14.58
C ARG A 41 14.45 4.77 13.63
N ALA A 42 14.64 4.89 12.31
CA ALA A 42 13.80 4.22 11.31
C ALA A 42 13.78 2.70 11.50
N ARG A 43 14.93 2.07 11.79
CA ARG A 43 15.00 0.64 12.13
C ARG A 43 14.19 0.28 13.37
N ARG A 44 14.34 1.04 14.46
CA ARG A 44 13.55 0.81 15.69
C ARG A 44 12.04 0.93 15.44
N GLU A 45 11.63 1.90 14.65
CA GLU A 45 10.22 2.10 14.30
C GLU A 45 9.70 0.98 13.40
N HIS A 46 10.52 0.51 12.45
CA HIS A 46 10.19 -0.62 11.58
C HIS A 46 10.05 -1.93 12.38
N GLU A 47 10.93 -2.17 13.34
CA GLU A 47 10.81 -3.30 14.27
C GLU A 47 9.53 -3.24 15.10
N LEU A 48 9.14 -2.05 15.59
CA LEU A 48 7.88 -1.86 16.30
C LEU A 48 6.67 -2.13 15.40
N TYR A 49 6.72 -1.68 14.15
CA TYR A 49 5.71 -1.97 13.14
C TYR A 49 5.56 -3.48 12.93
N ILE A 50 6.67 -4.20 12.72
CA ILE A 50 6.68 -5.66 12.56
C ILE A 50 6.11 -6.37 13.79
N ARG A 51 6.47 -5.93 15.01
CA ARG A 51 5.91 -6.50 16.25
C ARG A 51 4.41 -6.30 16.36
N VAL A 52 3.87 -5.18 15.87
CA VAL A 52 2.41 -4.99 15.83
C VAL A 52 1.78 -6.00 14.88
N LEU A 53 2.33 -6.17 13.67
CA LEU A 53 1.82 -7.14 12.70
C LEU A 53 1.82 -8.58 13.27
N LYS A 54 2.92 -8.98 13.92
CA LYS A 54 3.07 -10.32 14.52
C LYS A 54 2.24 -10.48 15.79
N ASP A 55 2.50 -9.66 16.81
CA ASP A 55 2.07 -9.91 18.18
C ASP A 55 0.66 -9.39 18.45
N LYS A 56 0.26 -8.31 17.78
CA LYS A 56 -1.04 -7.66 18.00
C LYS A 56 -2.07 -8.12 16.98
N LEU A 57 -1.67 -8.28 15.71
CA LEU A 57 -2.56 -8.70 14.63
C LEU A 57 -2.50 -10.20 14.34
N GLY A 58 -1.48 -10.91 14.85
CA GLY A 58 -1.36 -12.36 14.67
C GLY A 58 -0.99 -12.79 13.25
N LEU A 59 -0.39 -11.89 12.46
CA LEU A 59 -0.02 -12.16 11.07
C LEU A 59 1.29 -12.94 10.98
N GLN A 60 1.40 -13.79 9.96
CA GLN A 60 2.69 -14.34 9.55
C GLN A 60 3.44 -13.28 8.74
N VAL A 61 4.55 -12.78 9.28
CA VAL A 61 5.34 -11.74 8.62
C VAL A 61 6.54 -12.36 7.92
N ILE A 62 6.62 -12.13 6.60
CA ILE A 62 7.79 -12.43 5.79
C ILE A 62 8.65 -11.17 5.75
N GLU A 63 9.83 -11.24 6.36
CA GLU A 63 10.80 -10.16 6.39
C GLU A 63 11.84 -10.39 5.29
N LEU A 64 11.83 -9.52 4.29
CA LEU A 64 12.85 -9.50 3.25
C LEU A 64 14.07 -8.71 3.75
N GLU A 65 15.25 -9.16 3.35
CA GLU A 65 16.51 -8.48 3.69
C GLU A 65 16.57 -7.07 3.09
N ALA A 66 17.22 -6.17 3.83
CA ALA A 66 17.58 -4.85 3.33
C ALA A 66 18.59 -4.96 2.18
N ASP A 67 18.58 -3.98 1.29
CA ASP A 67 19.54 -3.91 0.17
C ASP A 67 19.94 -2.46 -0.06
N ASP A 68 21.21 -2.12 0.20
CA ASP A 68 21.70 -0.76 0.07
C ASP A 68 21.70 -0.23 -1.36
N SER A 69 21.60 -1.10 -2.37
CA SER A 69 21.42 -0.68 -3.76
C SER A 69 19.99 -0.22 -4.09
N MET A 70 19.03 -0.41 -3.16
CA MET A 70 17.62 -0.06 -3.32
C MET A 70 17.12 0.69 -2.07
N PRO A 71 17.38 2.00 -1.97
CA PRO A 71 17.09 2.78 -0.76
C PRO A 71 15.59 2.86 -0.41
N ASP A 72 14.71 2.75 -1.41
CA ASP A 72 13.26 2.79 -1.27
C ASP A 72 12.62 1.40 -1.09
N ALA A 73 13.43 0.33 -1.06
CA ALA A 73 12.96 -1.06 -0.94
C ALA A 73 12.07 -1.38 0.28
N PRO A 74 12.16 -0.67 1.43
CA PRO A 74 11.20 -0.85 2.52
C PRO A 74 9.74 -0.59 2.14
N PHE A 75 9.49 0.24 1.12
CA PHE A 75 8.14 0.59 0.65
C PHE A 75 7.59 -0.48 -0.31
N VAL A 76 7.44 -1.70 0.21
CA VAL A 76 7.02 -2.89 -0.57
C VAL A 76 5.59 -2.80 -1.12
N GLU A 77 4.78 -1.87 -0.62
CA GLU A 77 3.42 -1.62 -1.14
C GLU A 77 3.45 -1.23 -2.62
N ASP A 78 4.47 -0.50 -3.06
CA ASP A 78 4.49 0.03 -4.43
C ASP A 78 4.75 -1.04 -5.49
N VAL A 79 5.38 -2.15 -5.10
CA VAL A 79 5.88 -3.16 -6.03
C VAL A 79 4.90 -4.32 -6.25
N ALA A 80 3.83 -4.43 -5.47
CA ALA A 80 2.78 -5.41 -5.72
C ALA A 80 1.40 -4.98 -5.20
N VAL A 81 0.36 -5.28 -5.97
CA VAL A 81 -1.04 -5.20 -5.56
C VAL A 81 -1.57 -6.60 -5.41
N VAL A 82 -2.11 -6.94 -4.24
CA VAL A 82 -2.59 -8.28 -3.96
C VAL A 82 -4.07 -8.26 -3.64
N LEU A 83 -4.84 -9.06 -4.37
CA LEU A 83 -6.26 -9.27 -4.12
C LEU A 83 -6.63 -10.70 -4.49
N ASN A 84 -7.32 -11.34 -3.57
CA ASN A 84 -7.56 -12.77 -3.63
C ASN A 84 -6.26 -13.55 -3.97
N GLU A 85 -6.35 -14.76 -4.51
CA GLU A 85 -5.17 -15.60 -4.72
C GLU A 85 -4.21 -15.04 -5.80
N THR A 86 -4.49 -13.85 -6.32
CA THR A 86 -3.75 -13.16 -7.38
C THR A 86 -2.93 -12.00 -6.84
N ALA A 87 -1.67 -11.95 -7.26
CA ALA A 87 -0.76 -10.83 -7.01
C ALA A 87 -0.34 -10.20 -8.33
N LEU A 88 -0.63 -8.92 -8.51
CA LEU A 88 -0.07 -8.11 -9.60
C LEU A 88 1.26 -7.53 -9.13
N VAL A 89 2.38 -8.07 -9.63
CA VAL A 89 3.69 -7.45 -9.52
C VAL A 89 3.72 -6.25 -10.46
N THR A 90 3.91 -5.07 -9.88
CA THR A 90 3.79 -3.80 -10.58
C THR A 90 5.05 -3.48 -11.38
N ARG A 91 5.02 -2.35 -12.09
CA ARG A 91 6.21 -1.76 -12.69
C ARG A 91 6.38 -0.34 -12.17
N PRO A 92 7.23 -0.13 -11.14
CA PRO A 92 7.36 1.16 -10.52
C PRO A 92 7.65 2.29 -11.51
N GLY A 93 6.98 3.42 -11.31
CA GLY A 93 7.13 4.61 -12.14
C GLY A 93 8.52 5.22 -12.05
N ALA A 94 9.12 5.16 -10.87
CA ALA A 94 10.52 5.51 -10.66
C ALA A 94 11.44 4.39 -11.20
N PRO A 95 12.28 4.65 -12.24
CA PRO A 95 13.11 3.61 -12.82
C PRO A 95 14.11 2.96 -11.85
N SER A 96 14.61 3.73 -10.87
CA SER A 96 15.51 3.23 -9.82
C SER A 96 14.88 2.14 -8.97
N ARG A 97 13.55 2.15 -8.80
CA ARG A 97 12.80 1.22 -7.96
C ARG A 97 12.39 -0.07 -8.66
N ARG A 98 12.57 -0.20 -9.98
CA ARG A 98 12.08 -1.35 -10.76
C ARG A 98 12.71 -2.69 -10.39
N LYS A 99 13.90 -2.69 -9.78
CA LYS A 99 14.54 -3.93 -9.29
C LYS A 99 13.93 -4.46 -7.99
N GLU A 100 13.19 -3.62 -7.26
CA GLU A 100 12.62 -3.98 -5.96
C GLU A 100 11.56 -5.09 -6.08
N VAL A 101 10.94 -5.21 -7.26
CA VAL A 101 9.90 -6.19 -7.56
C VAL A 101 10.37 -7.63 -7.40
N GLU A 102 11.65 -7.93 -7.63
CA GLU A 102 12.16 -9.30 -7.71
C GLU A 102 12.06 -10.05 -6.38
N ALA A 103 12.43 -9.39 -5.28
CA ALA A 103 12.38 -10.01 -3.95
C ALA A 103 10.93 -10.26 -3.51
N VAL A 104 10.04 -9.30 -3.78
CA VAL A 104 8.62 -9.43 -3.45
C VAL A 104 7.93 -10.48 -4.33
N LYS A 105 8.20 -10.48 -5.64
CA LYS A 105 7.73 -11.51 -6.58
C LYS A 105 8.09 -12.91 -6.09
N LYS A 106 9.35 -13.14 -5.71
CA LYS A 106 9.80 -14.43 -5.20
C LYS A 106 9.02 -14.83 -3.94
N ALA A 107 8.86 -13.90 -2.98
CA ALA A 107 8.09 -14.17 -1.77
C ALA A 107 6.62 -14.52 -2.05
N LEU A 108 6.00 -13.85 -3.03
CA LEU A 108 4.62 -14.15 -3.46
C LEU A 108 4.53 -15.53 -4.15
N GLN A 109 5.53 -15.92 -4.93
CA GLN A 109 5.63 -17.25 -5.53
C GLN A 109 5.82 -18.35 -4.48
N ASP A 110 6.65 -18.11 -3.47
CA ASP A 110 6.87 -19.02 -2.34
C ASP A 110 5.59 -19.20 -1.51
N LEU A 111 4.74 -18.17 -1.46
CA LEU A 111 3.37 -18.22 -0.92
C LEU A 111 2.34 -18.89 -1.85
N GLN A 112 2.77 -19.42 -2.99
CA GLN A 112 1.93 -20.10 -3.99
C GLN A 112 0.83 -19.21 -4.59
N MET A 113 1.05 -17.90 -4.64
CA MET A 113 0.10 -16.97 -5.26
C MET A 113 0.13 -17.07 -6.79
N ASN A 114 -1.00 -16.78 -7.42
CA ASN A 114 -1.08 -16.55 -8.86
C ASN A 114 -0.45 -15.19 -9.19
N VAL A 115 0.83 -15.21 -9.54
CA VAL A 115 1.59 -13.98 -9.83
C VAL A 115 1.40 -13.57 -11.29
N VAL A 116 0.92 -12.35 -11.48
CA VAL A 116 0.82 -11.65 -12.77
C VAL A 116 1.84 -10.51 -12.77
N GLU A 117 2.62 -10.39 -13.84
CA GLU A 117 3.68 -9.39 -13.94
C GLU A 117 3.34 -8.30 -14.96
N MET A 118 3.55 -7.04 -14.58
CA MET A 118 3.44 -5.90 -15.49
C MET A 118 4.69 -5.79 -16.37
N THR A 119 4.68 -6.47 -17.53
CA THR A 119 5.83 -6.53 -18.45
C THR A 119 5.81 -5.48 -19.57
N ASP A 120 4.69 -4.80 -19.79
CA ASP A 120 4.57 -3.73 -20.79
C ASP A 120 5.49 -2.54 -20.43
N GLU A 121 6.46 -2.22 -21.27
CA GLU A 121 7.44 -1.17 -21.02
C GLU A 121 6.82 0.23 -20.97
N ASN A 122 5.64 0.41 -21.57
CA ASN A 122 4.89 1.66 -21.57
C ASN A 122 3.97 1.78 -20.34
N ALA A 123 3.83 0.73 -19.54
CA ALA A 123 3.03 0.75 -18.33
C ALA A 123 3.87 1.13 -17.10
N THR A 124 3.30 1.95 -16.24
CA THR A 124 3.83 2.17 -14.89
C THR A 124 2.69 2.20 -13.88
N LEU A 125 2.92 1.60 -12.72
CA LEU A 125 2.00 1.58 -11.60
C LEU A 125 2.79 1.41 -10.30
N ASP A 126 2.54 2.28 -9.33
CA ASP A 126 2.98 2.11 -7.94
C ASP A 126 1.73 1.71 -7.13
N GLY A 127 1.82 0.63 -6.35
CA GLY A 127 0.72 0.16 -5.50
C GLY A 127 0.21 1.19 -4.47
N GLY A 128 1.02 2.20 -4.12
CA GLY A 128 0.57 3.39 -3.39
C GLY A 128 -0.58 4.16 -4.05
N ASP A 129 -0.72 4.10 -5.38
CA ASP A 129 -1.83 4.71 -6.12
C ASP A 129 -3.09 3.85 -6.15
N VAL A 130 -3.07 2.65 -5.60
CA VAL A 130 -4.19 1.70 -5.68
C VAL A 130 -4.91 1.60 -4.36
N LEU A 131 -6.20 1.97 -4.36
CA LEU A 131 -7.11 1.81 -3.24
C LEU A 131 -8.20 0.79 -3.59
N PHE A 132 -8.18 -0.36 -2.92
CA PHE A 132 -9.27 -1.34 -3.00
C PHE A 132 -10.27 -1.12 -1.88
N THR A 133 -11.55 -0.95 -2.22
CA THR A 133 -12.61 -0.64 -1.24
C THR A 133 -13.34 -1.87 -0.71
N GLY A 134 -13.00 -3.07 -1.20
CA GLY A 134 -13.80 -4.28 -1.02
C GLY A 134 -14.86 -4.49 -2.11
N ARG A 135 -15.10 -3.48 -2.95
CA ARG A 135 -16.11 -3.53 -4.03
C ARG A 135 -15.52 -3.17 -5.39
N GLU A 136 -14.59 -2.22 -5.40
CA GLU A 136 -13.97 -1.68 -6.61
C GLU A 136 -12.58 -1.12 -6.27
N PHE A 137 -11.80 -0.88 -7.31
CA PHE A 137 -10.52 -0.19 -7.23
C PHE A 137 -10.66 1.27 -7.62
N PHE A 138 -10.01 2.14 -6.87
CA PHE A 138 -9.61 3.45 -7.33
C PHE A 138 -8.11 3.44 -7.63
N VAL A 139 -7.72 3.96 -8.80
CA VAL A 139 -6.33 4.03 -9.23
C VAL A 139 -5.95 5.48 -9.50
N GLY A 140 -4.98 5.99 -8.75
CA GLY A 140 -4.40 7.31 -8.96
C GLY A 140 -3.65 7.39 -10.28
N LEU A 141 -4.00 8.34 -11.14
CA LEU A 141 -3.16 8.75 -12.26
C LEU A 141 -2.20 9.83 -11.76
N SER A 142 -0.95 9.44 -11.56
CA SER A 142 0.07 10.21 -10.84
C SER A 142 1.35 10.34 -11.69
N LYS A 143 2.40 10.92 -11.11
CA LYS A 143 3.75 10.88 -11.72
C LYS A 143 4.33 9.46 -11.79
N ARG A 144 3.78 8.52 -11.02
CA ARG A 144 4.28 7.15 -10.90
C ARG A 144 3.38 6.14 -11.61
N THR A 145 2.08 6.40 -11.65
CA THR A 145 1.09 5.49 -12.24
C THR A 145 0.44 6.13 -13.46
N ASN A 146 0.48 5.44 -14.60
CA ASN A 146 -0.10 5.92 -15.85
C ASN A 146 -1.35 5.13 -16.26
N GLN A 147 -2.05 5.63 -17.29
CA GLN A 147 -3.30 5.01 -17.77
C GLN A 147 -3.11 3.54 -18.16
N ARG A 148 -1.99 3.21 -18.81
CA ARG A 148 -1.69 1.84 -19.24
C ARG A 148 -1.51 0.90 -18.05
N GLY A 149 -0.88 1.36 -16.96
CA GLY A 149 -0.77 0.60 -15.72
C GLY A 149 -2.13 0.33 -15.08
N ALA A 150 -3.02 1.33 -15.07
CA ALA A 150 -4.39 1.17 -14.55
C ALA A 150 -5.21 0.16 -15.39
N GLU A 151 -5.06 0.17 -16.71
CA GLU A 151 -5.70 -0.80 -17.61
C GLU A 151 -5.23 -2.23 -17.33
N ILE A 152 -3.91 -2.45 -17.16
CA ILE A 152 -3.36 -3.77 -16.82
C ILE A 152 -3.89 -4.25 -15.46
N LEU A 153 -4.06 -3.35 -14.50
CA LEU A 153 -4.69 -3.68 -13.22
C LEU A 153 -6.13 -4.15 -13.41
N ALA A 154 -6.92 -3.45 -14.23
CA ALA A 154 -8.29 -3.84 -14.57
C ALA A 154 -8.34 -5.20 -15.28
N ASP A 155 -7.42 -5.46 -16.21
CA ASP A 155 -7.30 -6.74 -16.90
C ASP A 155 -6.87 -7.87 -15.94
N THR A 156 -6.13 -7.56 -14.88
CA THR A 156 -5.71 -8.55 -13.87
C THR A 156 -6.84 -8.90 -12.92
N PHE A 157 -7.64 -7.91 -12.49
CA PHE A 157 -8.72 -8.08 -11.52
C PHE A 157 -10.10 -7.84 -12.14
N LYS A 158 -10.42 -8.59 -13.20
CA LYS A 158 -11.60 -8.38 -14.08
C LYS A 158 -12.96 -8.39 -13.38
N ASP A 159 -13.04 -9.00 -12.19
CA ASP A 159 -14.27 -9.10 -11.41
C ASP A 159 -14.61 -7.79 -10.65
N TYR A 160 -13.70 -6.82 -10.66
CA TYR A 160 -13.84 -5.57 -9.92
C TYR A 160 -13.81 -4.38 -10.87
N ALA A 161 -14.70 -3.42 -10.64
CA ALA A 161 -14.66 -2.14 -11.34
C ALA A 161 -13.37 -1.39 -10.99
N VAL A 162 -12.83 -0.63 -11.95
CA VAL A 162 -11.66 0.21 -11.77
C VAL A 162 -11.99 1.62 -12.20
N SER A 163 -11.83 2.58 -11.28
CA SER A 163 -12.06 4.00 -11.51
C SER A 163 -10.75 4.77 -11.35
N THR A 164 -10.36 5.53 -12.37
CA THR A 164 -9.14 6.36 -12.32
C THR A 164 -9.39 7.72 -11.65
N VAL A 165 -8.42 8.18 -10.86
CA VAL A 165 -8.48 9.43 -10.10
C VAL A 165 -7.26 10.28 -10.43
N PRO A 166 -7.40 11.55 -10.88
CA PRO A 166 -6.24 12.41 -11.08
C PRO A 166 -5.52 12.73 -9.75
N VAL A 167 -4.19 12.56 -9.71
CA VAL A 167 -3.33 12.87 -8.56
C VAL A 167 -2.21 13.80 -9.03
N SER A 168 -2.30 15.10 -8.72
CA SER A 168 -1.33 16.12 -9.17
C SER A 168 -0.36 16.58 -8.09
N ASP A 169 -0.86 16.83 -6.88
CA ASP A 169 -0.12 17.56 -5.84
C ASP A 169 0.51 16.64 -4.78
N TYR A 170 0.30 15.33 -4.91
CA TYR A 170 0.73 14.31 -3.95
C TYR A 170 1.51 13.21 -4.66
N LEU A 171 2.30 12.46 -3.89
CA LEU A 171 3.07 11.35 -4.45
C LEU A 171 2.16 10.24 -4.97
N HIS A 172 1.17 9.84 -4.16
CA HIS A 172 0.24 8.76 -4.47
C HIS A 172 -1.19 9.06 -4.01
N LEU A 173 -2.18 8.38 -4.59
CA LEU A 173 -3.59 8.42 -4.15
C LEU A 173 -3.75 8.14 -2.65
N LYS A 174 -3.04 7.15 -2.11
CA LYS A 174 -3.12 6.80 -0.68
C LYS A 174 -2.41 7.79 0.25
N SER A 175 -1.76 8.82 -0.29
CA SER A 175 -1.36 10.00 0.51
C SER A 175 -2.58 10.84 0.93
N LEU A 176 -3.72 10.67 0.25
CA LEU A 176 -4.94 11.44 0.48
C LEU A 176 -6.01 10.67 1.22
N CYS A 177 -5.98 9.34 1.16
CA CYS A 177 -7.07 8.49 1.62
C CYS A 177 -6.61 7.08 1.96
N SER A 178 -7.37 6.39 2.81
CA SER A 178 -7.19 4.95 3.07
C SER A 178 -8.51 4.34 3.58
N MET A 179 -8.63 3.02 3.48
CA MET A 179 -9.73 2.28 4.10
C MET A 179 -9.50 2.17 5.61
N ALA A 180 -10.48 2.62 6.42
CA ALA A 180 -10.44 2.46 7.88
C ALA A 180 -11.46 1.45 8.41
N GLY A 181 -12.17 0.77 7.51
CA GLY A 181 -13.12 -0.28 7.85
C GLY A 181 -14.14 -0.50 6.73
N PRO A 182 -15.09 -1.43 6.92
CA PRO A 182 -16.17 -1.66 5.98
C PRO A 182 -16.93 -0.37 5.67
N ASN A 183 -16.96 0.01 4.39
CA ASN A 183 -17.59 1.24 3.89
C ASN A 183 -17.11 2.54 4.56
N LEU A 184 -15.90 2.54 5.15
CA LEU A 184 -15.34 3.69 5.84
C LEU A 184 -14.01 4.08 5.19
N ILE A 185 -13.98 5.26 4.57
CA ILE A 185 -12.77 5.87 4.03
C ILE A 185 -12.40 7.04 4.93
N VAL A 186 -11.15 7.06 5.37
CA VAL A 186 -10.57 8.27 5.97
C VAL A 186 -9.89 9.03 4.85
N ILE A 187 -10.09 10.34 4.84
CA ILE A 187 -9.65 11.22 3.76
C ILE A 187 -9.05 12.49 4.36
N GLY A 188 -7.97 12.99 3.75
CA GLY A 188 -7.33 14.24 4.14
C GLY A 188 -8.32 15.42 4.13
N SER A 189 -8.05 16.43 4.96
CA SER A 189 -8.88 17.63 5.04
C SER A 189 -8.67 18.62 3.88
N SER A 190 -7.62 18.42 3.06
CA SER A 190 -7.35 19.30 1.92
C SER A 190 -8.45 19.22 0.87
N GLU A 191 -8.66 20.30 0.14
CA GLU A 191 -9.66 20.35 -0.94
C GLU A 191 -9.37 19.30 -2.03
N ALA A 192 -8.09 19.11 -2.35
CA ALA A 192 -7.63 18.08 -3.26
C ALA A 192 -8.03 16.67 -2.79
N ALA A 193 -7.82 16.36 -1.50
CA ALA A 193 -8.24 15.08 -0.93
C ALA A 193 -9.75 14.89 -1.03
N GLN A 194 -10.54 15.89 -0.63
CA GLN A 194 -12.01 15.81 -0.64
C GLN A 194 -12.59 15.59 -2.05
N LYS A 195 -11.93 16.15 -3.07
CA LYS A 195 -12.31 16.02 -4.48
C LYS A 195 -11.79 14.74 -5.15
N ALA A 196 -10.69 14.15 -4.66
CA ALA A 196 -10.04 13.01 -5.29
C ALA A 196 -10.98 11.80 -5.44
N LEU A 197 -11.80 11.51 -4.44
CA LEU A 197 -12.67 10.32 -4.46
C LEU A 197 -14.16 10.68 -4.51
N LYS A 198 -14.81 10.35 -5.63
CA LYS A 198 -16.27 10.26 -5.70
C LYS A 198 -16.67 8.82 -5.37
N VAL A 199 -16.99 8.58 -4.09
CA VAL A 199 -17.41 7.28 -3.59
C VAL A 199 -18.95 7.18 -3.57
N PRO A 200 -19.52 5.97 -3.64
CA PRO A 200 -20.95 5.75 -3.46
C PRO A 200 -21.48 6.36 -2.15
N SER A 201 -22.76 6.73 -2.13
CA SER A 201 -23.38 7.47 -1.01
C SER A 201 -23.42 6.71 0.31
N ASP A 202 -23.25 5.38 0.29
CA ASP A 202 -23.19 4.53 1.48
C ASP A 202 -21.79 4.48 2.12
N PHE A 203 -20.76 5.06 1.49
CA PHE A 203 -19.45 5.23 2.12
C PHE A 203 -19.44 6.44 3.06
N ILE A 204 -18.93 6.23 4.27
CA ILE A 204 -18.69 7.31 5.23
C ILE A 204 -17.29 7.87 4.96
N LYS A 205 -17.20 9.16 4.63
CA LYS A 205 -15.94 9.91 4.61
C LYS A 205 -15.71 10.53 5.98
N LYS A 206 -14.62 10.16 6.66
CA LYS A 206 -14.17 10.86 7.87
C LYS A 206 -12.96 11.73 7.55
N PRO A 207 -12.97 13.03 7.93
CA PRO A 207 -11.77 13.85 7.88
C PRO A 207 -10.69 13.20 8.75
N ALA A 208 -9.48 13.14 8.21
CA ALA A 208 -8.31 12.82 9.01
C ALA A 208 -8.15 13.89 10.12
N GLY A 209 -7.73 13.49 11.32
CA GLY A 209 -7.57 14.43 12.45
C GLY A 209 -6.48 15.49 12.18
N PRO A 210 -6.19 16.40 13.13
CA PRO A 210 -5.16 17.44 12.95
C PRO A 210 -3.71 16.93 12.75
N ARG A 211 -3.49 15.61 12.85
CA ARG A 211 -2.23 14.91 12.47
C ARG A 211 -2.42 14.00 11.24
N GLY A 212 -3.50 14.22 10.50
CA GLY A 212 -4.09 13.30 9.53
C GLY A 212 -3.53 13.39 8.12
N HIS A 213 -2.35 13.99 7.94
CA HIS A 213 -1.58 13.82 6.71
C HIS A 213 -1.09 12.37 6.56
N ASP A 214 -0.95 11.67 7.70
CA ASP A 214 -0.49 10.28 7.76
C ASP A 214 -1.68 9.36 8.04
N LEU A 215 -2.47 9.12 7.00
CA LEU A 215 -3.35 7.96 7.00
C LEU A 215 -2.46 6.73 7.00
N LEU A 216 -2.77 5.77 7.87
CA LEU A 216 -2.06 4.49 7.96
C LEU A 216 -2.06 3.82 6.58
N ASN A 217 -1.00 4.07 5.81
CA ASN A 217 -0.56 3.18 4.78
C ASN A 217 0.17 2.09 5.52
N LEU A 218 -0.53 0.99 5.77
CA LEU A 218 0.13 -0.25 6.09
C LEU A 218 0.98 -0.57 4.87
N TYR A 219 2.28 -0.26 4.92
CA TYR A 219 3.27 -0.68 3.93
C TYR A 219 3.53 -2.21 4.01
N CYS A 220 2.47 -2.99 4.23
CA CYS A 220 2.45 -4.44 4.06
C CYS A 220 1.61 -4.77 2.85
N ILE A 221 2.08 -5.73 2.08
CA ILE A 221 1.19 -6.50 1.24
C ILE A 221 0.47 -7.48 2.16
N CYS A 222 -0.82 -7.26 2.36
CA CYS A 222 -1.64 -7.99 3.32
C CYS A 222 -2.77 -8.74 2.57
N TYR A 223 -2.87 -10.08 2.72
CA TYR A 223 -3.76 -10.91 1.90
C TYR A 223 -4.55 -12.01 2.66
N PRO A 224 -5.87 -12.23 2.42
CA PRO A 224 -6.67 -13.29 3.07
C PRO A 224 -6.43 -14.73 2.57
N ILE A 225 -6.43 -15.72 3.46
CA ILE A 225 -6.69 -17.14 3.15
C ILE A 225 -7.95 -17.57 3.96
N PRO A 226 -8.82 -18.48 3.47
CA PRO A 226 -10.06 -18.84 4.16
C PRO A 226 -9.85 -19.39 5.58
N ASN A 227 -10.81 -19.12 6.47
CA ASN A 227 -10.98 -19.71 7.82
C ASN A 227 -10.15 -19.18 9.01
N ARG A 228 -10.21 -17.87 9.33
CA ARG A 228 -10.12 -17.35 10.74
C ARG A 228 -10.54 -15.87 10.84
N GLN A 229 -10.93 -15.44 12.04
CA GLN A 229 -11.57 -14.15 12.36
C GLN A 229 -10.63 -13.26 13.19
N LEU A 230 -10.54 -11.96 12.89
CA LEU A 230 -9.87 -10.93 13.71
C LEU A 230 -10.63 -9.60 13.65
N ILE A 231 -10.58 -8.82 14.74
CA ILE A 231 -11.39 -7.62 15.03
C ILE A 231 -10.47 -6.38 15.07
N TRP A 232 -10.81 -5.33 14.31
CA TRP A 232 -9.95 -4.20 13.93
C TRP A 232 -9.90 -3.00 14.89
N GLU A 233 -10.53 -3.06 16.06
CA GLU A 233 -10.88 -1.82 16.80
C GLU A 233 -9.88 -1.29 17.85
N LYS A 234 -8.69 -1.86 18.05
CA LYS A 234 -7.91 -1.51 19.28
C LYS A 234 -6.40 -1.34 19.23
N LEU A 235 -5.76 -1.30 18.07
CA LEU A 235 -4.31 -1.51 18.06
C LEU A 235 -3.64 -0.49 17.15
N LEU A 236 -3.13 0.61 17.73
CA LEU A 236 -1.79 1.15 17.46
C LEU A 236 -1.52 2.44 18.28
N PRO A 237 -0.38 2.55 19.00
CA PRO A 237 0.02 3.79 19.68
C PRO A 237 0.53 4.87 18.69
N PRO A 238 0.41 6.17 19.01
CA PRO A 238 0.73 7.30 18.12
C PRO A 238 2.19 7.44 17.64
N SER A 239 3.10 6.57 18.06
CA SER A 239 4.56 6.72 17.91
C SER A 239 5.15 6.09 16.64
N LEU A 240 4.34 5.56 15.72
CA LEU A 240 4.78 4.87 14.50
C LEU A 240 4.79 5.75 13.24
N LEU A 241 4.67 7.07 13.41
CA LEU A 241 4.41 8.03 12.32
C LEU A 241 5.65 8.40 11.46
N SER A 242 6.89 8.12 11.91
CA SER A 242 8.09 8.73 11.31
C SER A 242 8.81 7.92 10.22
N ILE A 243 8.24 6.80 9.76
CA ILE A 243 8.68 6.16 8.50
C ILE A 243 7.90 6.71 7.30
N VAL A 244 6.81 7.43 7.53
CA VAL A 244 5.80 7.81 6.51
C VAL A 244 6.15 9.14 5.81
N THR A 245 7.07 9.93 6.36
CA THR A 245 7.29 11.33 5.95
C THR A 245 8.68 11.62 5.38
N ALA A 246 9.42 10.60 4.93
CA ALA A 246 10.69 10.78 4.21
C ALA A 246 10.44 10.60 2.71
#